data_AF-A0A658NIJ5-F1
#
_entry.id   AF-A0A658NIJ5-F1
#
_cell.length_a   1.000
_cell.length_b   1.000
_cell.length_c   1.000
_cell.angle_alpha   90.00
_cell.angle_beta   90.00
_cell.angle_gamma   90.00
#
_symmetry.space_group_name_H-M   'P 1'
#
loop_
_entity.id
_entity.type
_entity.pdbx_description
1 polymer ?
#
loop_
_entity_poly.entity_id
_entity_poly.type
_entity_poly.pdbx_seq_one_letter_code
_entity_poly.pdbx_strand_id
1 'polypeptide(L)'
;ASRRHFLVGAACAAAAGVAQARMPPQKQRPIAHERFEKWVPNQVGPWHFLTASGVVLPPPDALSDRLYDNLVTRIYDSAERPA
;
A
#
# COMPACT_ATOMS: atom_id res chain seq x y z
N ALA A 1 20.48 -37.29 -22.87
CA ALA A 1 20.08 -36.52 -21.67
C ALA A 1 19.97 -37.47 -20.47
N SER A 2 20.70 -37.21 -19.40
CA SER A 2 20.95 -38.14 -18.29
C SER A 2 19.85 -38.11 -17.20
N ARG A 3 19.51 -39.28 -16.62
CA ARG A 3 18.55 -39.47 -15.50
C ARG A 3 18.71 -38.47 -14.36
N ARG A 4 19.94 -37.98 -14.13
CA ARG A 4 20.24 -36.99 -13.09
C ARG A 4 19.53 -35.66 -13.33
N HIS A 5 19.47 -35.19 -14.57
CA HIS A 5 18.77 -33.94 -14.88
C HIS A 5 17.26 -34.07 -14.67
N PHE A 6 16.70 -35.25 -14.95
CA PHE A 6 15.30 -35.54 -14.67
C PHE A 6 15.00 -35.53 -13.17
N LEU A 7 15.84 -36.17 -12.35
CA LEU A 7 15.68 -36.18 -10.90
C LEU A 7 15.79 -34.78 -10.29
N VAL A 8 16.75 -33.98 -10.74
CA VAL A 8 16.92 -32.60 -10.26
C VAL A 8 15.71 -31.75 -10.67
N GLY A 9 15.25 -31.84 -11.93
CA GLY A 9 14.07 -31.12 -12.39
C GLY A 9 12.80 -31.50 -11.61
N ALA A 10 12.60 -32.80 -11.34
CA ALA A 10 11.49 -33.29 -10.55
C ALA A 10 11.53 -32.78 -9.10
N ALA A 11 12.72 -32.76 -8.48
CA ALA A 11 12.89 -32.22 -7.14
C ALA A 11 12.57 -30.72 -7.08
N CYS A 12 13.03 -29.93 -8.06
CA CYS A 12 12.71 -28.51 -8.14
C CYS A 12 11.21 -28.26 -8.34
N ALA A 13 10.56 -29.03 -9.21
CA ALA A 13 9.11 -28.91 -9.44
C ALA A 13 8.30 -29.27 -8.20
N ALA A 14 8.68 -30.34 -7.48
CA ALA A 14 8.06 -30.71 -6.22
C ALA A 14 8.22 -29.62 -5.15
N ALA A 15 9.43 -29.06 -5.02
CA ALA A 15 9.69 -27.97 -4.08
C ALA A 15 8.87 -26.71 -4.41
N ALA A 16 8.78 -26.32 -5.68
CA ALA A 16 7.96 -25.19 -6.11
C ALA A 16 6.47 -25.41 -5.84
N GLY A 17 5.96 -26.62 -6.10
CA GLY A 17 4.58 -26.99 -5.80
C GLY A 17 4.26 -26.91 -4.31
N VAL A 18 5.15 -27.43 -3.45
CA VAL A 18 5.00 -27.35 -1.99
C VAL A 18 5.05 -25.90 -1.50
N ALA A 19 5.99 -25.10 -2.03
CA ALA A 19 6.10 -23.69 -1.67
C ALA A 19 4.82 -22.93 -2.04
N GLN A 20 4.27 -23.15 -3.24
CA GLN A 20 3.06 -22.48 -3.68
C GLN A 20 1.82 -22.92 -2.90
N ALA A 21 1.69 -24.23 -2.61
CA ALA A 21 0.58 -24.74 -1.79
C ALA A 21 0.60 -24.23 -0.34
N ARG A 22 1.78 -23.86 0.17
CA ARG A 22 1.96 -23.30 1.51
C ARG A 22 2.05 -21.78 1.53
N MET A 23 2.00 -21.11 0.37
CA MET A 23 2.05 -19.67 0.31
C MET A 23 0.79 -19.12 1.00
N PRO A 24 0.93 -18.29 2.04
CA PRO A 24 -0.22 -17.70 2.71
C PRO A 24 -1.02 -16.87 1.71
N PRO A 25 -2.35 -17.01 1.64
CA PRO A 25 -3.15 -16.11 0.82
C PRO A 25 -2.94 -14.67 1.33
N GLN A 26 -2.74 -13.72 0.42
CA GLN A 26 -2.72 -12.32 0.77
C GLN A 26 -4.11 -11.92 1.26
N LYS A 27 -4.26 -11.94 2.59
CA LYS A 27 -5.56 -11.83 3.27
C LYS A 27 -6.07 -10.38 3.30
N GLN A 28 -5.22 -9.43 2.95
CA GLN A 28 -5.54 -8.01 3.00
C GLN A 28 -5.79 -7.52 1.58
N ARG A 29 -7.06 -7.39 1.25
CA ARG A 29 -7.48 -6.72 0.03
C ARG A 29 -7.09 -5.24 0.15
N PRO A 30 -6.41 -4.65 -0.85
CA PRO A 30 -6.06 -3.23 -0.81
C PRO A 30 -7.29 -2.39 -0.48
N ILE A 31 -7.17 -1.48 0.49
CA ILE A 31 -8.22 -0.52 0.80
C ILE A 31 -8.26 0.46 -0.36
N ALA A 32 -9.43 0.63 -0.98
CA ALA A 32 -9.61 1.62 -2.03
C ALA A 32 -9.28 3.02 -1.49
N HIS A 33 -8.54 3.80 -2.26
CA HIS A 33 -8.02 5.10 -1.83
C HIS A 33 -9.13 6.03 -1.33
N GLU A 34 -10.27 6.06 -2.03
CA GLU A 34 -11.42 6.89 -1.68
C GLU A 34 -12.07 6.47 -0.36
N ARG A 35 -11.97 5.18 0.00
CA ARG A 35 -12.44 4.69 1.30
C ARG A 35 -11.47 5.08 2.40
N PHE A 36 -10.16 5.00 2.15
CA PHE A 36 -9.14 5.41 3.11
C PHE A 36 -9.20 6.91 3.40
N GLU A 37 -9.34 7.75 2.37
CA GLU A 37 -9.49 9.20 2.53
C GLU A 37 -10.68 9.58 3.43
N LYS A 38 -11.77 8.82 3.37
CA LYS A 38 -12.96 9.07 4.20
C LYS A 38 -12.75 8.76 5.69
N TRP A 39 -11.72 7.99 6.05
CA TRP A 39 -11.42 7.72 7.46
C TRP A 39 -10.74 8.91 8.14
N VAL A 40 -10.03 9.72 7.37
CA VAL A 40 -9.52 10.98 7.87
C VAL A 40 -10.70 11.98 7.84
N PRO A 41 -11.04 12.65 8.95
CA PRO A 41 -12.15 13.61 8.98
C PRO A 41 -11.74 14.95 8.37
N ASN A 42 -12.71 15.69 7.80
CA ASN A 42 -12.44 17.05 7.28
C ASN A 42 -12.42 18.11 8.38
N GLN A 43 -12.83 17.76 9.59
CA GLN A 43 -12.89 18.65 10.74
C GLN A 43 -12.44 17.90 12.00
N VAL A 44 -11.58 18.54 12.78
CA VAL A 44 -11.10 18.02 14.07
C VAL A 44 -11.25 19.13 15.11
N GLY A 45 -12.35 19.10 15.86
CA GLY A 45 -12.68 20.20 16.79
C GLY A 45 -12.88 21.53 16.06
N PRO A 46 -12.19 22.63 16.47
CA PRO A 46 -12.29 23.93 15.79
C PRO A 46 -11.52 23.99 14.46
N TRP A 47 -10.69 22.98 14.15
CA TRP A 47 -9.82 22.96 12.99
C TRP A 47 -10.52 22.38 11.76
N HIS A 48 -10.40 23.06 10.62
CA HIS A 48 -11.02 22.69 9.34
C HIS A 48 -9.97 22.40 8.28
N PHE A 49 -10.21 21.38 7.44
CA PHE A 49 -9.32 21.03 6.34
C PHE A 49 -9.21 22.18 5.32
N LEU A 50 -7.97 22.61 5.04
CA LEU A 50 -7.64 23.57 4.00
C LEU A 50 -7.38 22.84 2.67
N THR A 51 -8.27 23.01 1.70
CA THR A 51 -8.14 22.41 0.35
C THR A 51 -6.95 22.97 -0.44
N ALA A 52 -6.44 24.14 -0.07
CA ALA A 52 -5.33 24.81 -0.73
C ALA A 52 -4.08 24.77 0.16
N SER A 53 -3.36 23.64 0.14
CA SER A 53 -1.99 23.60 0.67
C SER A 53 -1.04 23.25 -0.47
N GLY A 54 -0.02 24.09 -0.68
CA GLY A 54 1.01 23.92 -1.72
C GLY A 54 1.97 22.77 -1.45
N VAL A 55 1.45 21.60 -1.08
CA VAL A 55 2.23 20.38 -0.86
C VAL A 55 2.57 19.80 -2.23
N VAL A 56 3.84 19.90 -2.59
CA VAL A 56 4.38 19.23 -3.78
C VAL A 56 4.59 17.77 -3.42
N LEU A 57 3.76 16.89 -3.95
CA LEU A 57 3.98 15.44 -3.87
C LEU A 57 4.97 15.02 -4.97
N PRO A 58 5.87 14.06 -4.69
CA PRO A 58 6.69 13.45 -5.74
C PRO A 58 5.78 12.79 -6.79
N PRO A 59 6.18 12.80 -8.08
CA PRO A 59 5.41 12.14 -9.12
C PRO A 59 5.25 10.64 -8.79
N PRO A 60 4.11 10.02 -9.11
CA PRO A 60 3.88 8.62 -8.82
C PRO A 60 4.90 7.77 -9.58
N ASP A 61 5.72 7.00 -8.85
CA ASP A 61 6.58 5.98 -9.41
C ASP A 61 6.14 4.59 -8.91
N ALA A 62 6.45 3.54 -9.68
CA ALA A 62 6.02 2.17 -9.40
C ALA A 62 6.57 1.58 -8.09
N LEU A 63 7.57 2.22 -7.47
CA LEU A 63 8.15 1.86 -6.18
C LEU A 63 7.44 2.61 -5.02
N SER A 64 7.09 3.89 -5.21
CA SER A 64 6.27 4.68 -4.30
C SER A 64 4.90 4.04 -4.08
N ASP A 65 4.26 3.52 -5.13
CA ASP A 65 2.97 2.83 -5.02
C ASP A 65 3.03 1.56 -4.16
N ARG A 66 4.20 0.92 -4.05
CA ARG A 66 4.38 -0.27 -3.17
C ARG A 66 4.83 0.08 -1.76
N LEU A 67 5.54 1.20 -1.60
CA LEU A 67 6.07 1.63 -0.31
C LEU A 67 5.07 2.46 0.50
N TYR A 68 4.16 3.17 -0.18
CA TYR A 68 3.19 4.08 0.42
C TYR A 68 1.78 3.79 -0.09
N ASP A 69 1.26 2.61 0.21
CA ASP A 69 -0.17 2.34 0.03
C ASP A 69 -0.98 3.28 0.94
N ASN A 70 -1.92 4.03 0.36
CA ASN A 70 -2.87 4.88 1.09
C ASN A 70 -2.21 5.97 1.96
N LEU A 71 -1.36 6.82 1.38
CA LEU A 71 -0.88 8.04 2.05
C LEU A 71 -1.87 9.20 1.83
N VAL A 72 -2.31 9.85 2.91
CA VAL A 72 -3.15 11.06 2.86
C VAL A 72 -2.52 12.17 3.69
N THR A 73 -2.27 13.31 3.06
CA THR A 73 -1.74 14.52 3.71
C THR A 73 -2.84 15.57 3.79
N ARG A 74 -3.11 16.09 4.99
CA ARG A 74 -4.08 17.18 5.22
C ARG A 74 -3.49 18.27 6.09
N ILE A 75 -3.78 19.51 5.72
CA ILE A 75 -3.49 20.68 6.55
C ILE A 75 -4.82 21.17 7.12
N TYR A 76 -4.84 21.47 8.41
CA TYR A 76 -6.00 22.05 9.08
C TYR A 76 -5.66 23.45 9.60
N ASP A 77 -6.66 24.32 9.59
CA ASP A 77 -6.54 25.69 10.10
C ASP A 77 -7.74 26.03 10.99
N SER A 78 -7.53 26.98 11.90
CA SER A 78 -8.51 27.43 12.89
C SER A 78 -8.38 28.93 13.10
N ALA A 79 -9.47 29.65 12.83
CA ALA A 79 -9.55 31.09 13.07
C ALA A 79 -9.39 31.46 14.56
N GLU A 80 -9.73 30.53 15.47
CA GLU A 80 -9.68 30.76 16.92
C GLU A 80 -8.30 30.47 17.53
N ARG A 81 -7.47 29.70 16.82
CA ARG A 81 -6.13 29.29 17.26
C ARG A 81 -5.22 29.17 16.04
N PRO A 82 -4.56 30.26 15.61
CA PRO A 82 -3.56 30.16 14.55
C PRO A 82 -2.43 29.20 14.98
N ALA A 83 -1.91 28.44 14.02
CA ALA A 83 -0.86 27.43 14.20
C ALA A 83 0.51 28.03 14.57
#